data_AF-A0ABD3J2B1-F1
#
_entry.id   AF-A0ABD3J2B1-F1
#
_cell.length_a   1.000
_cell.length_b   1.000
_cell.length_c   1.000
_cell.angle_alpha   90.00
_cell.angle_beta   90.00
_cell.angle_gamma   90.00
#
_symmetry.space_group_name_H-M   'P 1'
#
loop_
_entity.id
_entity.type
_entity.pdbx_description
1 polymer ?
#
loop_
_entity_poly.entity_id
_entity_poly.type
_entity_poly.pdbx_seq_one_letter_code
_entity_poly.pdbx_strand_id
1 'polypeptide(L)'
;MMSKSKANDEKVKQFRWSKPMERVLLEILADEASKGNNPSIVNTINEKFSVCCELDHVENHLKTVKSNWKTIQTVRGKSGFSWDDKLKMVIAGKNEFDQYVSVYPSHGKYLNKMIDMYDEMAVVVGRDIATGSFAKQFGDINATEVDSSPIDLGDDFDELMKGSKTCSFIVHLEKRSRKRQKGSNNDDKYVALSTQLGEMASAIKSLAHTDVDHSQVYYSQLYNEVMKVDGYDEITLGSVFDHLIENEKIGKAFMVKSATLRKVWVDKFLSKGDHH
;
A
#
# COMPACT_ATOMS: atom_id res chain seq x y z
N MET A 1 39.31 -17.53 -31.58
CA MET A 1 38.70 -18.01 -30.32
C MET A 1 37.89 -16.87 -29.75
N MET A 2 36.56 -16.91 -29.90
CA MET A 2 35.66 -15.86 -29.41
C MET A 2 35.41 -16.02 -27.91
N SER A 3 35.75 -15.00 -27.15
CA SER A 3 35.43 -14.83 -25.74
C SER A 3 33.92 -14.72 -25.54
N LYS A 4 33.34 -15.63 -24.73
CA LYS A 4 31.95 -15.52 -24.27
C LYS A 4 31.92 -14.67 -22.99
N SER A 5 31.38 -13.47 -23.11
CA SER A 5 31.04 -12.61 -21.97
C SER A 5 29.94 -13.26 -21.14
N LYS A 6 30.20 -13.49 -19.85
CA LYS A 6 29.18 -13.88 -18.87
C LYS A 6 28.32 -12.66 -18.54
N ALA A 7 27.02 -12.74 -18.81
CA ALA A 7 26.05 -11.79 -18.28
C ALA A 7 25.95 -11.99 -16.75
N ASN A 8 26.08 -10.89 -16.02
CA ASN A 8 25.95 -10.85 -14.57
C ASN A 8 24.45 -10.79 -14.24
N ASP A 9 23.93 -11.86 -13.63
CA ASP A 9 22.54 -11.97 -13.19
C ASP A 9 22.41 -11.17 -11.87
N GLU A 10 22.03 -9.90 -11.97
CA GLU A 10 21.73 -9.07 -10.81
C GLU A 10 20.49 -9.64 -10.12
N LYS A 11 20.70 -10.39 -9.04
CA LYS A 11 19.65 -10.87 -8.14
C LYS A 11 18.79 -9.68 -7.71
N VAL A 12 17.58 -9.58 -8.27
CA VAL A 12 16.55 -8.63 -7.81
C VAL A 12 16.37 -8.85 -6.31
N LYS A 13 16.67 -7.84 -5.50
CA LYS A 13 16.47 -7.92 -4.05
C LYS A 13 14.97 -8.08 -3.78
N GLN A 14 14.57 -9.27 -3.36
CA GLN A 14 13.20 -9.59 -2.96
C GLN A 14 12.80 -8.72 -1.77
N PHE A 15 11.64 -8.06 -1.87
CA PHE A 15 11.06 -7.28 -0.77
C PHE A 15 10.78 -8.21 0.43
N ARG A 16 11.26 -7.80 1.61
CA ARG A 16 11.11 -8.59 2.84
C ARG A 16 10.16 -7.90 3.81
N TRP A 17 9.17 -8.65 4.26
CA TRP A 17 8.20 -8.19 5.25
C TRP A 17 8.76 -8.39 6.66
N SER A 18 8.72 -7.33 7.46
CA SER A 18 8.97 -7.40 8.90
C SER A 18 7.66 -7.63 9.65
N LYS A 19 7.73 -8.20 10.86
CA LYS A 19 6.55 -8.43 11.72
C LYS A 19 5.77 -7.14 12.02
N PRO A 20 6.41 -5.99 12.32
CA PRO A 20 5.70 -4.72 12.48
C PRO A 20 4.99 -4.24 11.21
N MET A 21 5.60 -4.45 10.03
CA MET A 21 4.97 -4.09 8.75
C MET A 21 3.76 -4.96 8.44
N GLU A 22 3.87 -6.27 8.65
CA GLU A 22 2.75 -7.21 8.49
C GLU A 22 1.58 -6.86 9.43
N ARG A 23 1.88 -6.48 10.68
CA ARG A 23 0.86 -6.02 11.62
C ARG A 23 0.10 -4.81 11.11
N VAL A 24 0.84 -3.77 10.69
CA VAL A 24 0.23 -2.54 10.16
C VAL A 24 -0.58 -2.84 8.90
N LEU A 25 -0.10 -3.71 8.02
CA LEU A 25 -0.85 -4.13 6.84
C LEU A 25 -2.18 -4.80 7.23
N LEU A 26 -2.14 -5.78 8.14
CA LEU A 26 -3.35 -6.50 8.58
C LEU A 26 -4.33 -5.59 9.34
N GLU A 27 -3.83 -4.67 10.14
CA GLU A 27 -4.63 -3.68 10.87
C GLU A 27 -5.36 -2.74 9.90
N ILE A 28 -4.64 -2.15 8.93
CA ILE A 28 -5.24 -1.27 7.91
C ILE A 28 -6.28 -2.06 7.10
N LEU A 29 -5.97 -3.28 6.67
CA LEU A 29 -6.90 -4.13 5.92
C LEU A 29 -8.13 -4.52 6.74
N ALA A 30 -7.99 -4.77 8.05
CA ALA A 30 -9.10 -5.11 8.94
C ALA A 30 -10.06 -3.90 9.12
N ASP A 31 -9.48 -2.70 9.23
CA ASP A 31 -10.19 -1.43 9.28
C ASP A 31 -10.90 -1.12 7.95
N GLU A 32 -10.22 -1.34 6.82
CA GLU A 32 -10.77 -1.14 5.48
C GLU A 32 -11.90 -2.12 5.15
N ALA A 33 -11.76 -3.40 5.53
CA ALA A 33 -12.82 -4.40 5.39
C ALA A 33 -14.10 -4.02 6.16
N SER A 34 -14.01 -3.05 7.06
CA SER A 34 -15.13 -2.51 7.84
C SER A 34 -15.61 -1.13 7.33
N LYS A 35 -14.81 -0.40 6.55
CA LYS A 35 -15.06 1.01 6.17
C LYS A 35 -15.16 1.29 4.65
N GLY A 36 -14.75 0.35 3.78
CA GLY A 36 -14.86 0.46 2.32
C GLY A 36 -13.72 1.25 1.65
N ASN A 37 -12.85 0.51 0.95
CA ASN A 37 -11.82 0.86 -0.05
C ASN A 37 -11.01 2.16 0.12
N ASN A 38 -9.69 2.04 0.39
CA ASN A 38 -8.78 3.18 0.30
C ASN A 38 -7.42 2.81 -0.37
N PRO A 39 -6.96 3.52 -1.41
CA PRO A 39 -5.64 3.35 -2.02
C PRO A 39 -4.44 3.75 -1.14
N SER A 40 -4.58 3.79 0.20
CA SER A 40 -3.61 4.37 1.13
C SER A 40 -2.61 3.38 1.74
N ILE A 41 -2.86 2.06 1.66
CA ILE A 41 -2.05 1.01 2.32
C ILE A 41 -0.55 1.14 1.99
N VAL A 42 -0.21 1.25 0.70
CA VAL A 42 1.19 1.33 0.26
C VAL A 42 1.86 2.60 0.76
N ASN A 43 1.16 3.74 0.67
CA ASN A 43 1.68 5.03 1.13
C ASN A 43 1.92 5.01 2.64
N THR A 44 0.96 4.50 3.42
CA THR A 44 1.10 4.37 4.88
C THR A 44 2.29 3.49 5.27
N ILE A 45 2.48 2.35 4.60
CA ILE A 45 3.61 1.46 4.88
C ILE A 45 4.95 2.13 4.51
N ASN A 46 5.01 2.80 3.36
CA ASN A 46 6.22 3.46 2.89
C ASN A 46 6.63 4.61 3.80
N GLU A 47 5.67 5.43 4.23
CA GLU A 47 5.91 6.54 5.17
C GLU A 47 6.35 6.02 6.54
N LYS A 48 5.62 5.04 7.10
CA LYS A 48 5.83 4.56 8.47
C LYS A 48 7.14 3.79 8.64
N PHE A 49 7.56 3.05 7.61
CA PHE A 49 8.75 2.20 7.68
C PHE A 49 9.90 2.69 6.80
N SER A 50 9.74 3.80 6.08
CA SER A 50 10.75 4.33 5.15
C SER A 50 11.21 3.27 4.13
N VAL A 51 10.27 2.50 3.58
CA VAL A 51 10.52 1.41 2.62
C VAL A 51 9.97 1.75 1.23
N CYS A 52 10.44 1.01 0.21
CA CYS A 52 9.85 1.02 -1.14
C CYS A 52 8.95 -0.21 -1.31
N CYS A 53 7.79 -0.20 -0.64
CA CYS A 53 6.72 -1.16 -0.87
C CYS A 53 5.92 -0.74 -2.11
N GLU A 54 5.44 -1.74 -2.85
CA GLU A 54 4.63 -1.57 -4.05
C GLU A 54 3.38 -2.45 -3.93
N LEU A 55 2.36 -2.20 -4.74
CA LEU A 55 1.13 -2.99 -4.70
C LEU A 55 1.39 -4.49 -4.91
N ASP A 56 2.30 -4.84 -5.84
CA ASP A 56 2.69 -6.24 -6.09
C ASP A 56 3.28 -6.92 -4.84
N HIS A 57 4.02 -6.16 -4.01
CA HIS A 57 4.57 -6.66 -2.75
C HIS A 57 3.46 -6.96 -1.74
N VAL A 58 2.45 -6.08 -1.66
CA VAL A 58 1.27 -6.25 -0.80
C VAL A 58 0.43 -7.44 -1.27
N GLU A 59 0.16 -7.54 -2.56
CA GLU A 59 -0.62 -8.63 -3.15
C GLU A 59 0.04 -9.99 -2.91
N ASN A 60 1.35 -10.09 -3.16
CA ASN A 60 2.07 -11.33 -2.94
C ASN A 60 2.10 -11.72 -1.46
N HIS A 61 2.26 -10.74 -0.57
CA HIS A 61 2.19 -11.00 0.86
C HIS A 61 0.80 -11.46 1.30
N LEU A 62 -0.26 -10.84 0.77
CA LEU A 62 -1.63 -11.25 1.07
C LEU A 62 -1.92 -12.69 0.59
N LYS A 63 -1.33 -13.13 -0.54
CA LYS A 63 -1.39 -14.55 -0.95
C LYS A 63 -0.74 -15.47 0.10
N THR A 64 0.40 -15.07 0.67
CA THR A 64 1.06 -15.81 1.75
C THR A 64 0.20 -15.86 3.01
N VAL A 65 -0.36 -14.72 3.44
CA VAL A 65 -1.30 -14.65 4.58
C VAL A 65 -2.50 -15.57 4.36
N LYS A 66 -3.10 -15.55 3.15
CA LYS A 66 -4.20 -16.43 2.78
C LYS A 66 -3.83 -17.92 2.84
N SER A 67 -2.64 -18.28 2.39
CA SER A 67 -2.13 -19.65 2.48
C SER A 67 -1.95 -20.08 3.94
N ASN A 68 -1.30 -19.24 4.74
CA ASN A 68 -1.09 -19.48 6.17
C ASN A 68 -2.42 -19.67 6.91
N TRP A 69 -3.40 -18.81 6.65
CA TRP A 69 -4.73 -18.93 7.23
C TRP A 69 -5.40 -20.26 6.90
N LYS A 70 -5.35 -20.72 5.64
CA LYS A 70 -5.88 -22.04 5.23
C LYS A 70 -5.20 -23.18 5.99
N THR A 71 -3.88 -23.12 6.15
CA THR A 71 -3.14 -24.11 6.93
C THR A 71 -3.59 -24.12 8.38
N ILE A 72 -3.74 -22.94 9.01
CA ILE A 72 -4.21 -22.80 10.39
C ILE A 72 -5.62 -23.38 10.56
N GLN A 73 -6.55 -23.08 9.65
CA GLN A 73 -7.90 -23.64 9.69
C GLN A 73 -7.87 -25.17 9.54
N THR A 74 -6.99 -25.69 8.69
CA THR A 74 -6.82 -27.14 8.48
C THR A 74 -6.34 -27.84 9.75
N VAL A 75 -5.31 -27.30 10.42
CA VAL A 75 -4.83 -27.89 11.68
C VAL A 75 -5.83 -27.73 12.81
N ARG A 76 -6.54 -26.60 12.89
CA ARG A 76 -7.55 -26.34 13.92
C ARG A 76 -8.77 -27.27 13.81
N GLY A 77 -9.14 -27.67 12.60
CA GLY A 77 -10.22 -28.63 12.34
C GLY A 77 -9.81 -30.09 12.44
N LYS A 78 -8.55 -30.40 12.75
CA LYS A 78 -8.05 -31.78 12.77
C LYS A 78 -8.48 -32.50 14.06
N SER A 79 -9.06 -33.69 13.91
CA SER A 79 -9.37 -34.57 15.04
C SER A 79 -8.13 -34.87 15.87
N GLY A 80 -8.27 -34.76 17.20
CA GLY A 80 -7.17 -34.96 18.16
C GLY A 80 -6.40 -33.68 18.51
N PHE A 81 -6.66 -32.55 17.83
CA PHE A 81 -6.09 -31.25 18.20
C PHE A 81 -7.13 -30.42 18.95
N SER A 82 -6.66 -29.55 19.84
CA SER A 82 -7.49 -28.62 20.63
C SER A 82 -7.13 -27.17 20.31
N TRP A 83 -8.05 -26.23 20.55
CA TRP A 83 -7.83 -24.79 20.36
C TRP A 83 -7.77 -24.07 21.70
N ASP A 84 -6.68 -23.34 21.95
CA ASP A 84 -6.59 -22.37 23.03
C ASP A 84 -6.89 -20.98 22.46
N ASP A 85 -8.07 -20.46 22.80
CA ASP A 85 -8.50 -19.15 22.31
C ASP A 85 -7.78 -17.99 22.99
N LYS A 86 -7.27 -18.15 24.21
CA LYS A 86 -6.55 -17.09 24.91
C LYS A 86 -5.16 -16.88 24.31
N LEU A 87 -4.49 -17.98 23.97
CA LEU A 87 -3.14 -17.97 23.40
C LEU A 87 -3.13 -17.99 21.87
N LYS A 88 -4.32 -18.10 21.24
CA LYS A 88 -4.50 -18.27 19.80
C LYS A 88 -3.59 -19.37 19.26
N MET A 89 -3.69 -20.54 19.87
CA MET A 89 -2.76 -21.66 19.67
C MET A 89 -3.49 -22.96 19.42
N VAL A 90 -3.01 -23.75 18.47
CA VAL A 90 -3.46 -25.13 18.26
C VAL A 90 -2.62 -26.06 19.12
N ILE A 91 -3.26 -26.73 20.08
CA ILE A 91 -2.63 -27.68 20.99
C ILE A 91 -2.72 -29.08 20.39
N ALA A 92 -1.56 -29.71 20.21
CA ALA A 92 -1.44 -31.10 19.80
C ALA A 92 -0.60 -31.86 20.84
N GLY A 93 -1.08 -33.04 21.24
CA GLY A 93 -0.30 -33.96 22.07
C GLY A 93 0.99 -34.37 21.34
N LYS A 94 2.00 -34.78 22.10
CA LYS A 94 3.34 -35.05 21.56
C LYS A 94 3.31 -36.07 20.42
N ASN A 95 2.58 -37.17 20.59
CA ASN A 95 2.51 -38.23 19.58
C ASN A 95 1.76 -37.77 18.33
N GLU A 96 0.67 -37.02 18.50
CA GLU A 96 -0.15 -36.49 17.41
C GLU A 96 0.58 -35.38 16.64
N PHE A 97 1.39 -34.57 17.33
CA PHE A 97 2.27 -33.57 16.73
C PHE A 97 3.34 -34.24 15.87
N ASP A 98 4.09 -35.19 16.43
CA ASP A 98 5.19 -35.87 15.73
C ASP A 98 4.68 -36.59 14.46
N GLN A 99 3.56 -37.31 14.58
CA GLN A 99 2.92 -37.99 13.45
C GLN A 99 2.42 -37.02 12.38
N TYR A 100 1.89 -35.86 12.76
CA TYR A 100 1.38 -34.89 11.80
C TYR A 100 2.50 -34.16 11.07
N VAL A 101 3.52 -33.71 11.80
CA VAL A 101 4.66 -32.97 11.25
C VAL A 101 5.55 -33.87 10.40
N SER A 102 5.58 -35.19 10.63
CA SER A 102 6.27 -36.11 9.71
C SER A 102 5.66 -36.13 8.31
N VAL A 103 4.36 -35.84 8.18
CA VAL A 103 3.66 -35.77 6.88
C VAL A 103 3.63 -34.33 6.35
N TYR A 104 3.47 -33.34 7.24
CA TYR A 104 3.39 -31.92 6.90
C TYR A 104 4.40 -31.08 7.69
N PRO A 105 5.71 -31.16 7.37
CA PRO A 105 6.75 -30.48 8.14
C PRO A 105 6.55 -28.96 8.25
N SER A 106 6.07 -28.34 7.18
CA SER A 106 5.81 -26.90 7.10
C SER A 106 4.68 -26.40 8.00
N HIS A 107 3.81 -27.29 8.48
CA HIS A 107 2.68 -26.93 9.36
C HIS A 107 3.09 -26.85 10.83
N GLY A 108 4.23 -27.45 11.20
CA GLY A 108 4.71 -27.49 12.59
C GLY A 108 4.86 -26.11 13.24
N LYS A 109 5.06 -25.05 12.44
CA LYS A 109 5.12 -23.66 12.93
C LYS A 109 3.80 -23.13 13.50
N TYR A 110 2.66 -23.76 13.21
CA TYR A 110 1.32 -23.36 13.69
C TYR A 110 0.80 -24.23 14.83
N LEU A 111 1.58 -25.21 15.29
CA LEU A 111 1.20 -26.14 16.35
C LEU A 111 2.03 -25.85 17.61
N ASN A 112 1.39 -25.92 18.77
CA ASN A 112 2.02 -25.73 20.09
C ASN A 112 2.80 -24.41 20.23
N LYS A 113 2.43 -23.40 19.44
CA LYS A 113 2.97 -22.04 19.47
C LYS A 113 1.84 -21.04 19.30
N MET A 114 2.00 -19.86 19.91
CA MET A 114 1.09 -18.74 19.68
C MET A 114 1.15 -18.34 18.21
N ILE A 115 -0.02 -18.12 17.61
CA ILE A 115 -0.12 -17.64 16.24
C ILE A 115 -0.25 -16.11 16.31
N ASP A 116 0.84 -15.42 15.95
CA ASP A 116 0.84 -13.96 15.87
C ASP A 116 -0.27 -13.44 14.96
N MET A 117 -0.92 -12.35 15.38
CA MET A 117 -1.90 -11.61 14.58
C MET A 117 -3.06 -12.48 14.07
N TYR A 118 -3.43 -13.52 14.83
CA TYR A 118 -4.49 -14.45 14.44
C TYR A 118 -5.83 -13.74 14.26
N ASP A 119 -6.21 -12.86 15.19
CA ASP A 119 -7.52 -12.20 15.17
C ASP A 119 -7.62 -11.22 14.00
N GLU A 120 -6.55 -10.48 13.71
CA GLU A 120 -6.45 -9.57 12.56
C GLU A 120 -6.53 -10.36 11.25
N MET A 121 -5.78 -11.46 11.13
CA MET A 121 -5.84 -12.34 9.97
C MET A 121 -7.24 -12.96 9.79
N ALA A 122 -7.93 -13.28 10.88
CA ALA A 122 -9.31 -13.77 10.86
C ALA A 122 -10.30 -12.72 10.32
N VAL A 123 -10.11 -11.45 10.68
CA VAL A 123 -10.95 -10.35 10.19
C VAL A 123 -10.72 -10.10 8.70
N VAL A 124 -9.45 -10.07 8.27
CA VAL A 124 -9.04 -9.78 6.89
C VAL A 124 -9.39 -10.91 5.94
N VAL A 125 -8.97 -12.15 6.26
CA VAL A 125 -9.06 -13.28 5.33
C VAL A 125 -10.20 -14.24 5.67
N GLY A 126 -10.64 -14.29 6.93
CA GLY A 126 -11.68 -15.22 7.38
C GLY A 126 -13.05 -15.00 6.71
N ARG A 127 -13.43 -13.75 6.43
CA ARG A 127 -14.68 -13.42 5.72
C ARG A 127 -14.62 -13.71 4.21
N ASP A 128 -13.44 -13.55 3.61
CA ASP A 128 -13.23 -13.73 2.17
C ASP A 128 -13.25 -15.16 1.70
N ILE A 129 -12.74 -16.09 2.50
CA ILE A 129 -12.74 -17.51 2.16
C ILE A 129 -14.16 -18.08 2.22
N ALA A 130 -15.02 -17.55 3.10
CA ALA A 130 -16.42 -17.96 3.19
C ALA A 130 -17.29 -17.36 2.07
N THR A 131 -16.96 -16.16 1.57
CA THR A 131 -17.82 -15.40 0.65
C THR A 131 -17.28 -15.31 -0.79
N GLY A 132 -15.99 -15.61 -1.01
CA GLY A 132 -15.33 -15.43 -2.31
C GLY A 132 -15.15 -13.97 -2.75
N SER A 133 -15.35 -13.01 -1.84
CA SER A 133 -15.59 -11.60 -2.19
C SER A 133 -14.36 -10.86 -2.73
N PHE A 134 -13.14 -11.24 -2.34
CA PHE A 134 -11.92 -10.58 -2.82
C PHE A 134 -11.45 -11.01 -4.22
N ALA A 135 -12.06 -12.04 -4.84
CA ALA A 135 -11.78 -12.39 -6.23
C ALA A 135 -12.13 -11.25 -7.21
N LYS A 136 -12.96 -10.28 -6.78
CA LYS A 136 -13.29 -9.09 -7.56
C LYS A 136 -12.24 -7.98 -7.50
N GLN A 137 -11.40 -7.93 -6.47
CA GLN A 137 -10.47 -6.82 -6.27
C GLN A 137 -9.03 -7.17 -6.72
N PHE A 138 -8.65 -8.44 -6.63
CA PHE A 138 -7.34 -8.92 -7.06
C PHE A 138 -7.53 -10.24 -7.82
N GLY A 139 -7.20 -10.23 -9.11
CA GLY A 139 -7.52 -11.31 -10.04
C GLY A 139 -7.01 -12.67 -9.60
N ASP A 140 -7.82 -13.69 -9.89
CA ASP A 140 -7.58 -15.11 -9.57
C ASP A 140 -6.29 -15.60 -10.26
N ILE A 141 -5.21 -15.73 -9.50
CA ILE A 141 -3.93 -16.29 -9.96
C ILE A 141 -3.60 -17.47 -9.06
N ASN A 142 -3.56 -18.66 -9.66
CA ASN A 142 -3.14 -19.89 -9.02
C ASN A 142 -1.81 -19.69 -8.28
N ALA A 143 -1.83 -19.97 -6.98
CA ALA A 143 -0.69 -19.87 -6.10
C ALA A 143 0.35 -20.96 -6.44
N THR A 144 1.47 -20.56 -7.05
CA THR A 144 2.72 -21.31 -6.92
C THR A 144 3.43 -20.82 -5.67
N GLU A 145 3.78 -21.75 -4.79
CA GLU A 145 4.49 -21.52 -3.54
C GLU A 145 5.81 -20.78 -3.80
N VAL A 146 5.86 -19.49 -3.48
CA VAL A 146 7.10 -18.73 -3.41
C VAL A 146 7.35 -18.44 -1.94
N ASP A 147 8.39 -19.07 -1.38
CA ASP A 147 8.82 -18.92 0.01
C ASP A 147 9.19 -17.46 0.29
N SER A 148 8.23 -16.72 0.83
CA SER A 148 8.39 -15.38 1.38
C SER A 148 7.89 -15.41 2.82
N SER A 149 8.50 -16.30 3.62
CA SER A 149 8.25 -16.36 5.05
C SER A 149 8.77 -15.08 5.73
N PRO A 150 7.98 -14.39 6.57
CA PRO A 150 8.49 -13.35 7.45
C PRO A 150 9.59 -13.94 8.34
N ILE A 151 10.75 -13.28 8.41
CA ILE A 151 11.82 -13.72 9.30
C ILE A 151 11.44 -13.31 10.72
N ASP A 152 11.34 -14.29 11.61
CA ASP A 152 11.20 -14.13 13.05
C ASP A 152 12.57 -13.75 13.63
N LEU A 153 12.81 -12.45 13.78
CA LEU A 153 13.92 -11.93 14.57
C LEU A 153 13.38 -11.57 15.95
N GLY A 154 13.62 -12.45 16.92
CA GLY A 154 13.48 -12.10 18.32
C GLY A 154 14.46 -11.00 18.71
N ASP A 155 14.02 -10.13 19.62
CA ASP A 155 14.76 -9.09 20.36
C ASP A 155 16.18 -8.76 19.85
N ASP A 156 16.26 -7.88 18.86
CA ASP A 156 17.32 -6.86 18.79
C ASP A 156 16.89 -5.73 17.85
N PHE A 157 16.17 -4.75 18.42
CA PHE A 157 15.78 -3.51 17.76
C PHE A 157 16.88 -2.48 18.05
N ASP A 158 17.87 -2.35 17.15
CA ASP A 158 18.57 -1.07 16.93
C ASP A 158 19.53 -1.00 15.72
N GLU A 159 19.81 -2.08 14.99
CA GLU A 159 20.89 -2.05 13.97
C GLU A 159 20.45 -2.36 12.53
N LEU A 160 19.47 -1.62 11.98
CA LEU A 160 19.24 -1.64 10.52
C LEU A 160 18.69 -0.33 9.94
N MET A 161 19.25 0.81 10.36
CA MET A 161 19.03 2.10 9.68
C MET A 161 20.37 2.67 9.20
N LYS A 162 20.90 2.12 8.11
CA LYS A 162 21.93 2.76 7.29
C LYS A 162 21.97 2.11 5.91
N GLY A 163 21.21 2.69 4.97
CA GLY A 163 21.26 2.22 3.59
C GLY A 163 20.18 2.80 2.68
N SER A 164 20.00 4.12 2.68
CA SER A 164 19.21 4.80 1.64
C SER A 164 19.78 4.47 0.26
N LYS A 165 18.95 3.90 -0.63
CA LYS A 165 19.14 4.00 -2.08
C LYS A 165 17.78 4.16 -2.75
N THR A 166 17.65 5.30 -3.40
CA THR A 166 16.62 5.69 -4.35
C THR A 166 16.39 4.58 -5.38
N CYS A 167 15.14 4.14 -5.56
CA CYS A 167 14.80 3.19 -6.62
C CYS A 167 14.45 3.95 -7.90
N SER A 168 15.25 3.74 -8.93
CA SER A 168 14.93 4.11 -10.30
C SER A 168 15.11 2.89 -11.18
N PHE A 169 14.03 2.35 -11.76
CA PHE A 169 14.14 1.43 -12.89
C PHE A 169 12.99 1.62 -13.89
N ILE A 170 13.41 1.75 -15.16
CA ILE A 170 12.58 1.81 -16.37
C ILE A 170 12.04 0.41 -16.67
N VAL A 171 10.72 0.29 -16.85
CA VAL A 171 10.05 -0.93 -17.32
C VAL A 171 10.21 -1.11 -18.84
N HIS A 172 10.88 -2.19 -19.26
CA HIS A 172 10.79 -2.73 -20.62
C HIS A 172 9.72 -3.83 -20.64
N LEU A 173 8.57 -3.53 -21.23
CA LEU A 173 7.46 -4.46 -21.44
C LEU A 173 7.65 -5.21 -22.77
N GLU A 174 8.11 -6.46 -22.74
CA GLU A 174 7.98 -7.36 -23.89
C GLU A 174 6.65 -8.13 -23.83
N LYS A 175 5.78 -7.81 -24.80
CA LYS A 175 4.52 -8.50 -25.08
C LYS A 175 4.78 -9.89 -25.66
N ARG A 176 4.39 -10.96 -24.96
CA ARG A 176 4.15 -12.28 -25.58
C ARG A 176 2.66 -12.59 -25.62
N SER A 177 2.05 -12.29 -26.78
CA SER A 177 0.72 -12.72 -27.16
C SER A 177 0.69 -14.22 -27.45
N ARG A 178 -0.25 -14.97 -26.83
CA ARG A 178 -0.68 -16.27 -27.33
C ARG A 178 -2.16 -16.22 -27.71
N LYS A 179 -2.37 -16.37 -29.01
CA LYS A 179 -3.62 -16.42 -29.75
C LYS A 179 -4.43 -17.68 -29.40
N ARG A 180 -5.71 -17.51 -29.04
CA ARG A 180 -6.75 -18.54 -29.25
C ARG A 180 -7.86 -17.90 -30.07
N GLN A 181 -8.23 -18.56 -31.16
CA GLN A 181 -9.22 -18.11 -32.13
C GLN A 181 -10.46 -19.01 -32.03
N LYS A 182 -11.64 -18.40 -31.91
CA LYS A 182 -12.81 -18.53 -32.82
C LYS A 182 -14.15 -18.45 -32.07
N GLY A 183 -15.00 -17.50 -32.50
CA GLY A 183 -16.44 -17.75 -32.65
C GLY A 183 -17.43 -16.65 -32.23
N SER A 184 -17.99 -15.99 -33.25
CA SER A 184 -19.38 -15.50 -33.38
C SER A 184 -19.71 -14.03 -33.12
N ASN A 185 -20.25 -13.40 -34.17
CA ASN A 185 -20.74 -12.03 -34.31
C ASN A 185 -21.60 -11.57 -33.13
N ASN A 186 -21.10 -10.60 -32.37
CA ASN A 186 -21.88 -9.60 -31.64
C ASN A 186 -21.08 -8.29 -31.46
N ASP A 187 -20.11 -8.03 -32.35
CA ASP A 187 -19.03 -7.05 -32.12
C ASP A 187 -19.54 -5.62 -31.89
N ASP A 188 -20.63 -5.19 -32.53
CA ASP A 188 -21.10 -3.79 -32.44
C ASP A 188 -21.56 -3.38 -31.03
N LYS A 189 -22.19 -4.29 -30.26
CA LYS A 189 -22.63 -3.99 -28.89
C LYS A 189 -21.45 -3.88 -27.93
N TYR A 190 -20.43 -4.69 -28.12
CA TYR A 190 -19.23 -4.67 -27.29
C TYR A 190 -18.31 -3.49 -27.64
N VAL A 191 -18.28 -3.06 -28.90
CA VAL A 191 -17.55 -1.85 -29.31
C VAL A 191 -18.17 -0.62 -28.65
N ALA A 192 -19.50 -0.44 -28.71
CA ALA A 192 -20.16 0.70 -28.07
C ALA A 192 -19.97 0.75 -26.54
N LEU A 193 -20.08 -0.40 -25.87
CA LEU A 193 -19.83 -0.51 -24.43
C LEU A 193 -18.34 -0.28 -24.09
N SER A 194 -17.41 -0.74 -24.93
CA SER A 194 -15.98 -0.50 -24.77
C SER A 194 -15.64 0.98 -24.92
N THR A 195 -16.28 1.69 -25.86
CA THR A 195 -16.12 3.14 -26.03
C THR A 195 -16.64 3.90 -24.81
N GLN A 196 -17.86 3.61 -24.34
CA GLN A 196 -18.38 4.23 -23.12
C GLN A 196 -17.54 3.92 -21.88
N LEU A 197 -17.02 2.68 -21.76
CA LEU A 197 -16.14 2.30 -20.66
C LEU A 197 -14.79 3.04 -20.73
N GLY A 198 -14.25 3.26 -21.94
CA GLY A 198 -13.05 4.06 -22.19
C GLY A 198 -13.24 5.54 -21.88
N GLU A 199 -14.42 6.09 -22.17
CA GLU A 199 -14.81 7.46 -21.80
C GLU A 199 -14.96 7.60 -20.28
N MET A 200 -15.64 6.65 -19.61
CA MET A 200 -15.75 6.62 -18.16
C MET A 200 -14.39 6.45 -17.48
N ALA A 201 -13.53 5.57 -17.98
CA ALA A 201 -12.17 5.41 -17.47
C ALA A 201 -11.34 6.69 -17.67
N SER A 202 -11.51 7.40 -18.78
CA SER A 202 -10.84 8.68 -19.03
C SER A 202 -11.36 9.80 -18.13
N ALA A 203 -12.67 9.83 -17.85
CA ALA A 203 -13.27 10.77 -16.89
C ALA A 203 -12.83 10.46 -15.45
N ILE A 204 -12.80 9.19 -15.05
CA ILE A 204 -12.28 8.74 -13.75
C ILE A 204 -10.79 9.04 -13.63
N LYS A 205 -10.01 8.82 -14.68
CA LYS A 205 -8.58 9.16 -14.71
C LYS A 205 -8.36 10.68 -14.65
N SER A 206 -9.20 11.47 -15.33
CA SER A 206 -9.21 12.93 -15.21
C SER A 206 -9.61 13.40 -13.81
N LEU A 207 -10.39 12.61 -13.07
CA LEU A 207 -10.74 12.87 -11.67
C LEU A 207 -9.66 12.37 -10.70
N ALA A 208 -8.95 11.29 -11.02
CA ALA A 208 -7.90 10.68 -10.19
C ALA A 208 -6.52 11.35 -10.34
N HIS A 209 -6.34 12.23 -11.33
CA HIS A 209 -5.13 13.04 -11.46
C HIS A 209 -5.10 14.27 -10.54
N THR A 210 -6.05 14.43 -9.62
CA THR A 210 -6.01 15.49 -8.60
C THR A 210 -5.25 15.11 -7.32
N ASP A 211 -4.79 13.86 -7.18
CA ASP A 211 -3.96 13.40 -6.06
C ASP A 211 -2.44 13.52 -6.36
N VAL A 212 -2.05 14.59 -7.04
CA VAL A 212 -0.71 15.16 -6.80
C VAL A 212 -0.85 15.84 -5.45
N ASP A 213 -0.17 15.31 -4.43
CA ASP A 213 -0.11 15.83 -3.05
C ASP A 213 -0.84 17.17 -2.90
N HIS A 214 -2.12 17.12 -2.50
CA HIS A 214 -2.98 18.30 -2.39
C HIS A 214 -2.30 19.41 -1.57
N SER A 215 -1.39 19.02 -0.67
CA SER A 215 -0.53 19.91 0.12
C SER A 215 0.52 20.60 -0.74
N GLN A 216 1.35 19.87 -1.50
CA GLN A 216 2.36 20.46 -2.39
C GLN A 216 1.75 21.31 -3.49
N VAL A 217 0.61 20.89 -4.09
CA VAL A 217 -0.10 21.71 -5.08
C VAL A 217 -0.66 22.98 -4.44
N TYR A 218 -1.24 22.87 -3.24
CA TYR A 218 -1.75 24.02 -2.48
C TYR A 218 -0.64 25.01 -2.13
N TYR A 219 0.51 24.55 -1.60
CA TYR A 219 1.64 25.44 -1.27
C TYR A 219 2.24 26.09 -2.50
N SER A 220 2.39 25.34 -3.60
CA SER A 220 2.90 25.89 -4.86
C SER A 220 1.96 26.95 -5.43
N GLN A 221 0.64 26.71 -5.38
CA GLN A 221 -0.37 27.69 -5.81
C GLN A 221 -0.41 28.90 -4.89
N LEU A 222 -0.36 28.69 -3.57
CA LEU A 222 -0.33 29.75 -2.57
C LEU A 222 0.89 30.66 -2.76
N TYR A 223 2.07 30.06 -2.96
CA TYR A 223 3.31 30.79 -3.24
C TYR A 223 3.16 31.66 -4.49
N ASN A 224 2.69 31.06 -5.59
CA ASN A 224 2.48 31.79 -6.84
C ASN A 224 1.48 32.94 -6.70
N GLU A 225 0.40 32.77 -5.93
CA GLU A 225 -0.59 33.84 -5.72
C GLU A 225 -0.09 34.94 -4.78
N VAL A 226 0.75 34.62 -3.79
CA VAL A 226 1.42 35.62 -2.94
C VAL A 226 2.42 36.44 -3.77
N MET A 227 3.19 35.80 -4.64
CA MET A 227 4.20 36.47 -5.48
C MET A 227 3.59 37.36 -6.58
N LYS A 228 2.29 37.24 -6.87
CA LYS A 228 1.57 38.14 -7.79
C LYS A 228 1.15 39.47 -7.15
N VAL A 229 1.34 39.66 -5.85
CA VAL A 229 0.93 40.90 -5.17
C VAL A 229 1.95 42.00 -5.48
N ASP A 230 1.58 42.91 -6.39
CA ASP A 230 2.45 44.02 -6.79
C ASP A 230 2.64 45.06 -5.66
N GLY A 231 3.85 45.60 -5.58
CA GLY A 231 4.21 46.70 -4.68
C GLY A 231 5.08 46.31 -3.48
N TYR A 232 5.53 45.05 -3.43
CA TYR A 232 6.37 44.50 -2.37
C TYR A 232 7.56 43.76 -2.96
N ASP A 233 8.68 43.72 -2.23
CA ASP A 233 9.83 42.91 -2.60
C ASP A 233 9.62 41.43 -2.21
N GLU A 234 10.41 40.55 -2.83
CA GLU A 234 10.30 39.10 -2.67
C GLU A 234 10.53 38.64 -1.22
N ILE A 235 11.38 39.33 -0.45
CA ILE A 235 11.67 38.98 0.95
C ILE A 235 10.44 39.29 1.82
N THR A 236 9.85 40.47 1.63
CA THR A 236 8.61 40.86 2.31
C THR A 236 7.47 39.89 1.97
N LEU A 237 7.28 39.54 0.70
CA LEU A 237 6.28 38.55 0.28
C LEU A 237 6.58 37.13 0.79
N GLY A 238 7.86 36.79 0.97
CA GLY A 238 8.29 35.54 1.61
C GLY A 238 7.78 35.43 3.05
N SER A 239 7.93 36.49 3.85
CA SER A 239 7.43 36.50 5.24
C SER A 239 5.89 36.36 5.32
N VAL A 240 5.18 36.91 4.34
CA VAL A 240 3.73 36.75 4.21
C VAL A 240 3.36 35.29 3.92
N PHE A 241 4.10 34.66 3.00
CA PHE A 241 3.89 33.27 2.64
C PHE A 241 4.13 32.33 3.84
N ASP A 242 5.22 32.53 4.57
CA ASP A 242 5.54 31.74 5.78
C ASP A 242 4.41 31.81 6.81
N HIS A 243 3.88 33.01 7.07
CA HIS A 243 2.74 33.19 7.97
C HIS A 243 1.46 32.48 7.51
N LEU A 244 1.20 32.46 6.20
CA LEU A 244 0.04 31.78 5.61
C LEU A 244 0.17 30.25 5.65
N ILE A 245 1.39 29.72 5.60
CA ILE A 245 1.67 28.30 5.82
C ILE A 245 1.44 27.94 7.28
N GLU A 246 2.03 28.70 8.22
CA GLU A 246 1.86 28.46 9.65
C GLU A 246 0.40 28.51 10.08
N ASN A 247 -0.42 29.30 9.38
CA ASN A 247 -1.85 29.44 9.62
C ASN A 247 -2.67 29.00 8.40
N GLU A 248 -2.75 27.68 8.19
CA GLU A 248 -3.42 27.05 7.03
C GLU A 248 -4.84 27.59 6.78
N LYS A 249 -5.61 27.88 7.84
CA LYS A 249 -6.97 28.48 7.71
C LYS A 249 -6.94 29.86 7.05
N ILE A 250 -5.93 30.66 7.37
CA ILE A 250 -5.73 32.00 6.79
C ILE A 250 -5.25 31.85 5.35
N GLY A 251 -4.29 30.95 5.07
CA GLY A 251 -3.87 30.62 3.71
C GLY A 251 -5.02 30.20 2.80
N LYS A 252 -5.89 29.31 3.28
CA LYS A 252 -7.07 28.86 2.52
C LYS A 252 -8.04 30.02 2.26
N ALA A 253 -8.28 30.86 3.26
CA ALA A 253 -9.12 32.05 3.09
C ALA A 253 -8.49 33.09 2.15
N PHE A 254 -7.16 33.19 2.10
CA PHE A 254 -6.42 34.07 1.20
C PHE A 254 -6.56 33.62 -0.26
N MET A 255 -6.49 32.32 -0.53
CA MET A 255 -6.65 31.76 -1.88
C MET A 255 -8.04 32.03 -2.47
N VAL A 256 -9.09 32.10 -1.65
CA VAL A 256 -10.46 32.42 -2.11
C VAL A 256 -10.65 33.90 -2.46
N LYS A 257 -9.81 34.81 -1.95
CA LYS A 257 -9.94 36.25 -2.21
C LYS A 257 -9.55 36.62 -3.65
N SER A 258 -10.16 37.68 -4.19
CA SER A 258 -9.70 38.30 -5.43
C SER A 258 -8.33 38.95 -5.26
N ALA A 259 -7.63 39.23 -6.36
CA ALA A 259 -6.33 39.92 -6.34
C ALA A 259 -6.34 41.23 -5.54
N THR A 260 -7.40 42.04 -5.70
CA THR A 260 -7.59 43.29 -4.96
C THR A 260 -7.72 43.07 -3.45
N LEU A 261 -8.47 42.04 -3.03
CA LEU A 261 -8.66 41.71 -1.63
C LEU A 261 -7.45 41.03 -1.00
N ARG A 262 -6.65 40.30 -1.79
CA ARG A 262 -5.36 39.76 -1.34
C ARG A 262 -4.38 40.89 -1.05
N LYS A 263 -4.27 41.88 -1.94
CA LYS A 263 -3.45 43.08 -1.71
C LYS A 263 -3.86 43.80 -0.43
N VAL A 264 -5.14 44.13 -0.26
CA VAL A 264 -5.65 44.76 0.97
C VAL A 264 -5.37 43.91 2.23
N TRP A 265 -5.39 42.59 2.10
CA TRP A 265 -5.06 41.69 3.21
C TRP A 265 -3.56 41.77 3.55
N VAL A 266 -2.67 41.74 2.55
CA VAL A 266 -1.22 41.91 2.74
C VAL A 266 -0.92 43.27 3.38
N ASP A 267 -1.52 44.36 2.89
CA ASP A 267 -1.36 45.70 3.45
C ASP A 267 -1.69 45.72 4.96
N LYS A 268 -2.80 45.07 5.34
CA LYS A 268 -3.25 44.98 6.74
C LYS A 268 -2.35 44.09 7.61
N PHE A 269 -1.78 43.04 7.04
CA PHE A 269 -0.87 42.15 7.74
C PHE A 269 0.44 42.87 8.05
N LEU A 270 1.03 43.51 7.03
CA LEU A 270 2.29 44.25 7.17
C LEU A 270 2.14 45.47 8.10
N SER A 271 1.01 46.19 8.01
CA SER A 271 0.72 47.32 8.93
C SER A 271 0.60 46.91 10.41
N LYS A 272 0.40 45.61 10.71
CA LYS A 272 0.38 45.09 12.09
C LYS A 272 1.74 44.58 12.57
N GLY A 273 2.67 44.31 11.64
CA GLY A 273 4.02 43.83 11.94
C GLY A 273 5.00 44.93 12.35
N ASP A 274 4.68 46.20 12.06
CA ASP A 274 5.52 47.39 12.34
C ASP A 274 5.53 47.85 13.83
N HIS A 275 5.20 46.95 14.76
CA HIS A 275 5.20 47.22 16.20
C HIS A 275 6.15 46.30 16.99
N HIS A 276 7.30 45.97 16.40
CA HIS A 276 8.39 45.34 17.14
C HIS A 276 9.70 46.11 17.05
#